data_AF-A0A3S2Y9G2-F1
#
_entry.id   AF-A0A3S2Y9G2-F1
#
_cell.length_a   1.000
_cell.length_b   1.000
_cell.length_c   1.000
_cell.angle_alpha   90.00
_cell.angle_beta   90.00
_cell.angle_gamma   90.00
#
_symmetry.space_group_name_H-M   'P 1'
#
loop_
_entity.id
_entity.type
_entity.pdbx_description
1 polymer ?
#
loop_
_entity_poly.entity_id
_entity_poly.type
_entity_poly.pdbx_seq_one_letter_code
_entity_poly.pdbx_strand_id
1 'polypeptide(L)'
;MGRIRCPMALPMMRPRANSMLPARNGPACSRSSCRVEHGLDAQGRGGHDQRMNDPMILQFFVSSVMVVVCVIIHGFGLFGLTRALRTEINTERLRHIKPLSPRGVLFTLGIVVAIAALHGAEIWAFALVYLAVGAVKGLEPSLYFSTISYSTVGYSDAHIAMDWRLMGAFESILGIILLGWSTSFFFRMLGRIDAH
;
A
#
# COMPACT_ATOMS: atom_id res chain seq x y z
N MET A 1 27.08 37.42 25.05
CA MET A 1 25.99 38.12 24.33
C MET A 1 26.27 38.05 22.83
N GLY A 2 25.83 36.99 22.16
CA GLY A 2 26.02 36.81 20.70
C GLY A 2 24.68 36.97 19.98
N ARG A 3 24.51 38.05 19.23
CA ARG A 3 23.37 38.25 18.31
C ARG A 3 23.64 37.47 17.03
N ILE A 4 22.92 36.36 16.84
CA ILE A 4 22.88 35.65 15.56
C ILE A 4 21.87 36.39 14.67
N ARG A 5 22.36 36.90 13.54
CA ARG A 5 21.60 37.61 12.50
C ARG A 5 20.76 36.61 11.70
N CYS A 6 19.48 36.94 11.49
CA CYS A 6 18.64 36.28 10.50
C CYS A 6 19.25 36.42 9.08
N PRO A 7 19.25 35.36 8.25
CA PRO A 7 19.65 35.49 6.86
C PRO A 7 18.57 36.20 6.02
N MET A 8 19.09 37.06 5.15
CA MET A 8 18.45 37.82 4.08
C MET A 8 17.34 37.08 3.33
N ALA A 9 16.22 37.78 3.18
CA ALA A 9 15.21 37.51 2.17
C ALA A 9 15.82 37.65 0.76
N LEU A 10 15.70 36.60 -0.07
CA LEU A 10 16.01 36.68 -1.50
C LEU A 10 14.96 37.52 -2.24
N PRO A 11 15.36 38.29 -3.26
CA PRO A 11 14.46 39.15 -4.02
C PRO A 11 13.61 38.35 -5.03
N MET A 12 12.36 38.80 -5.14
CA MET A 12 11.33 38.37 -6.08
C MET A 12 11.81 38.32 -7.54
N MET A 13 11.65 37.16 -8.19
CA MET A 13 11.54 37.08 -9.66
C MET A 13 10.05 37.07 -10.05
N ARG A 14 9.61 38.20 -10.60
CA ARG A 14 8.30 38.36 -11.27
C ARG A 14 8.40 37.82 -12.70
N PRO A 15 7.47 36.96 -13.17
CA PRO A 15 7.19 36.82 -14.59
C PRO A 15 6.34 38.00 -15.08
N ARG A 16 6.74 38.58 -16.22
CA ARG A 16 6.07 39.69 -16.92
C ARG A 16 4.61 39.36 -17.25
N ALA A 17 3.70 40.19 -16.76
CA ALA A 17 2.36 40.36 -17.32
C ALA A 17 2.42 41.40 -18.45
N ASN A 18 2.01 41.04 -19.67
CA ASN A 18 1.54 42.01 -20.66
C ASN A 18 0.75 41.29 -21.78
N SER A 19 -0.57 41.33 -21.70
CA SER A 19 -1.41 41.66 -22.84
C SER A 19 -2.75 42.21 -22.34
N MET A 20 -3.03 43.41 -22.83
CA MET A 20 -4.18 44.24 -22.56
C MET A 20 -5.45 43.59 -23.10
N LEU A 21 -6.55 43.60 -22.33
CA LEU A 21 -7.94 43.61 -22.83
C LEU A 21 -8.82 44.29 -21.77
N PRO A 22 -9.82 45.10 -22.18
CA PRO A 22 -10.36 46.20 -21.39
C PRO A 22 -11.52 45.80 -20.45
N ALA A 23 -11.71 46.69 -19.47
CA ALA A 23 -12.79 46.72 -18.51
C ALA A 23 -14.18 46.50 -19.12
N ARG A 24 -14.95 45.57 -18.53
CA ARG A 24 -16.41 45.58 -18.60
C ARG A 24 -16.96 45.78 -17.19
N ASN A 25 -17.41 47.01 -16.96
CA ASN A 25 -18.24 47.41 -15.83
C ASN A 25 -19.56 46.62 -15.86
N GLY A 26 -19.71 45.64 -14.97
CA GLY A 26 -21.00 45.06 -14.59
C GLY A 26 -21.53 45.78 -13.35
N PRO A 27 -22.85 46.07 -13.25
CA PRO A 27 -23.40 46.85 -12.16
C PRO A 27 -23.32 46.13 -10.80
N ALA A 28 -23.14 46.94 -9.77
CA ALA A 28 -23.05 46.57 -8.36
C ALA A 28 -24.25 45.72 -7.89
N CYS A 29 -23.96 44.59 -7.25
CA CYS A 29 -24.97 43.81 -6.53
C CYS A 29 -25.36 44.60 -5.26
N SER A 30 -26.56 45.17 -5.28
CA SER A 30 -27.18 45.91 -4.18
C SER A 30 -27.26 45.05 -2.92
N ARG A 31 -26.64 45.50 -1.83
CA ARG A 31 -26.88 45.01 -0.48
C ARG A 31 -28.29 45.41 -0.04
N SER A 32 -29.27 44.56 -0.29
CA SER A 32 -30.53 44.62 0.43
C SER A 32 -31.21 43.26 0.45
N SER A 33 -31.44 42.76 1.66
CA SER A 33 -32.32 41.66 2.00
C SER A 33 -31.77 40.24 1.82
N CYS A 34 -31.09 39.73 2.85
CA CYS A 34 -31.37 38.39 3.36
C CYS A 34 -31.30 38.44 4.88
N ARG A 35 -32.49 38.58 5.47
CA ARG A 35 -32.75 38.52 6.91
C ARG A 35 -32.48 37.10 7.40
N VAL A 36 -31.90 37.03 8.58
CA VAL A 36 -31.58 35.82 9.37
C VAL A 36 -32.86 35.08 9.73
N GLU A 37 -32.98 33.81 9.32
CA GLU A 37 -33.93 32.85 9.90
C GLU A 37 -33.13 31.93 10.83
N HIS A 38 -33.20 32.20 12.13
CA HIS A 38 -32.62 31.37 13.17
C HIS A 38 -33.63 30.26 13.51
N GLY A 39 -33.64 29.20 12.70
CA GLY A 39 -34.44 28.00 12.92
C GLY A 39 -33.83 27.13 14.02
N LEU A 40 -34.34 27.27 15.23
CA LEU A 40 -34.19 26.29 16.31
C LEU A 40 -35.14 25.12 16.03
N ASP A 41 -34.66 24.08 15.35
CA ASP A 41 -35.32 22.77 15.33
C ASP A 41 -34.44 21.75 16.05
N ALA A 42 -34.73 21.59 17.34
CA ALA A 42 -34.31 20.46 18.13
C ALA A 42 -35.28 19.30 17.87
N GLN A 43 -34.96 18.39 16.94
CA GLN A 43 -35.53 17.04 16.92
C GLN A 43 -34.65 16.11 16.05
N GLY A 44 -33.92 15.18 16.67
CA GLY A 44 -33.15 14.16 15.93
C GLY A 44 -31.86 13.62 16.59
N ARG A 45 -31.64 13.82 17.89
CA ARG A 45 -30.55 13.14 18.63
C ARG A 45 -31.01 11.72 19.00
N GLY A 46 -30.61 10.72 18.21
CA GLY A 46 -30.79 9.31 18.59
C GLY A 46 -30.46 8.24 17.55
N GLY A 47 -30.31 8.58 16.26
CA GLY A 47 -30.08 7.58 15.20
C GLY A 47 -28.80 7.75 14.37
N HIS A 48 -27.99 8.78 14.64
CA HIS A 48 -26.87 9.17 13.75
C HIS A 48 -25.54 8.47 14.05
N ASP A 49 -25.39 7.82 15.20
CA ASP A 49 -24.12 7.20 15.61
C ASP A 49 -23.97 5.74 15.15
N GLN A 50 -25.07 5.04 14.85
CA GLN A 50 -24.99 3.65 14.36
C GLN A 50 -24.52 3.59 12.90
N ARG A 51 -24.92 4.54 12.04
CA ARG A 51 -24.61 4.53 10.59
C ARG A 51 -23.14 4.82 10.22
N MET A 52 -22.37 5.50 11.09
CA MET A 52 -20.96 5.80 10.83
C MET A 52 -19.99 4.70 11.32
N ASN A 53 -20.43 3.86 12.26
CA ASN A 53 -19.59 2.81 12.85
C ASN A 53 -19.62 1.49 12.05
N ASP A 54 -20.76 1.12 11.49
CA ASP A 54 -20.92 -0.12 10.70
C ASP A 54 -19.91 -0.27 9.55
N PRO A 55 -19.66 0.74 8.68
CA PRO A 55 -18.75 0.58 7.55
C PRO A 55 -17.27 0.54 7.97
N MET A 56 -16.89 1.26 9.03
CA MET A 56 -15.49 1.28 9.51
C MET A 56 -15.13 0.00 10.27
N ILE A 57 -16.05 -0.52 11.10
CA ILE A 57 -15.87 -1.81 11.79
C ILE A 57 -15.75 -2.94 10.78
N LEU A 58 -16.59 -2.95 9.73
CA LEU A 58 -16.51 -3.95 8.67
C LEU A 58 -15.16 -3.91 7.94
N GLN A 59 -14.69 -2.72 7.54
CA GLN A 59 -13.37 -2.57 6.93
C GLN A 59 -12.25 -3.13 7.82
N PHE A 60 -12.26 -2.76 9.10
CA PHE A 60 -11.26 -3.22 10.05
C PHE A 60 -11.29 -4.75 10.20
N PHE A 61 -12.49 -5.34 10.32
CA PHE A 61 -12.68 -6.77 10.44
C PHE A 61 -12.17 -7.50 9.19
N VAL A 62 -12.60 -7.09 7.99
CA VAL A 62 -12.16 -7.68 6.71
C VAL A 62 -10.64 -7.54 6.54
N SER A 63 -10.08 -6.37 6.85
CA SER A 63 -8.63 -6.14 6.79
C SER A 63 -7.87 -7.06 7.75
N SER A 64 -8.38 -7.25 8.97
CA SER A 64 -7.77 -8.14 9.96
C SER A 64 -7.81 -9.61 9.52
N VAL A 65 -8.93 -10.05 8.95
CA VAL A 65 -9.05 -11.40 8.38
C VAL A 65 -8.05 -11.58 7.23
N MET A 66 -7.93 -10.60 6.35
CA MET A 66 -6.97 -10.63 5.24
C MET A 66 -5.52 -10.71 5.72
N VAL A 67 -5.16 -9.95 6.76
CA VAL A 67 -3.84 -10.05 7.40
C VAL A 67 -3.56 -11.48 7.87
N VAL A 68 -4.50 -12.10 8.57
CA VAL A 68 -4.34 -13.49 9.07
C VAL A 68 -4.20 -14.47 7.90
N VAL A 69 -5.04 -14.34 6.86
CA VAL A 69 -4.99 -15.19 5.66
C VAL A 69 -3.63 -15.09 4.98
N CYS A 70 -3.13 -13.87 4.74
CA CYS A 70 -1.83 -13.66 4.13
C CYS A 70 -0.68 -14.19 4.99
N VAL A 71 -0.69 -13.97 6.31
CA VAL A 71 0.34 -14.53 7.21
C VAL A 71 0.35 -16.06 7.16
N ILE A 72 -0.82 -16.69 7.07
CA ILE A 72 -0.95 -18.15 6.92
C ILE A 72 -0.37 -18.60 5.57
N ILE A 73 -0.79 -17.97 4.46
CA ILE A 73 -0.27 -18.25 3.11
C ILE A 73 1.26 -18.11 3.11
N HIS A 74 1.79 -17.01 3.65
CA HIS A 74 3.21 -16.74 3.73
C HIS A 74 3.96 -17.81 4.51
N GLY A 75 3.48 -18.12 5.72
CA GLY A 75 4.06 -19.11 6.60
C GLY A 75 4.10 -20.49 5.97
N PHE A 76 3.01 -20.93 5.34
CA PHE A 76 2.96 -22.20 4.61
C PHE A 76 3.85 -22.18 3.36
N GLY A 77 3.93 -21.07 2.63
CA GLY A 77 4.81 -20.92 1.48
C GLY A 77 6.28 -21.07 1.85
N LEU A 78 6.74 -20.37 2.89
CA LEU A 78 8.10 -20.49 3.40
C LEU A 78 8.40 -21.85 4.02
N PHE A 79 7.41 -22.47 4.70
CA PHE A 79 7.54 -23.83 5.21
C PHE A 79 7.69 -24.85 4.08
N GLY A 80 6.84 -24.76 3.05
CA GLY A 80 6.89 -25.58 1.85
C GLY A 80 8.23 -25.44 1.12
N LEU A 81 8.69 -24.20 0.94
CA LEU A 81 9.99 -23.91 0.35
C LEU A 81 11.13 -24.52 1.18
N THR A 82 11.11 -24.33 2.50
CA THR A 82 12.11 -24.95 3.40
C THR A 82 12.12 -26.47 3.28
N ARG A 83 10.94 -27.10 3.18
CA ARG A 83 10.83 -28.56 3.02
C ARG A 83 11.38 -29.01 1.67
N ALA A 84 11.01 -28.33 0.57
CA ALA A 84 11.53 -28.63 -0.76
C ALA A 84 13.06 -28.51 -0.81
N LEU A 85 13.61 -27.44 -0.24
CA LEU A 85 15.04 -27.22 -0.14
C LEU A 85 15.74 -28.31 0.69
N ARG A 86 15.15 -28.75 1.82
CA ARG A 86 15.71 -29.83 2.63
C ARG A 86 15.71 -31.17 1.90
N THR A 87 14.67 -31.48 1.12
CA THR A 87 14.63 -32.70 0.31
C THR A 87 15.77 -32.72 -0.70
N GLU A 88 16.00 -31.62 -1.41
CA GLU A 88 17.12 -31.48 -2.37
C GLU A 88 18.50 -31.59 -1.70
N ILE A 89 18.65 -31.05 -0.49
CA ILE A 89 19.90 -31.16 0.29
C ILE A 89 20.16 -32.61 0.75
N ASN A 90 19.12 -33.31 1.21
CA ASN A 90 19.23 -34.65 1.76
C ASN A 90 19.45 -35.74 0.69
N THR A 91 19.03 -35.46 -0.55
CA THR A 91 19.16 -36.36 -1.72
C THR A 91 20.51 -36.18 -2.46
N GLU A 92 21.60 -35.84 -1.74
CA GLU A 92 22.97 -36.09 -2.23
C GLU A 92 23.60 -35.09 -3.26
N ARG A 93 23.33 -33.77 -3.21
CA ARG A 93 23.95 -32.83 -4.20
C ARG A 93 24.53 -31.49 -3.74
N LEU A 94 24.44 -31.14 -2.44
CA LEU A 94 24.85 -29.81 -1.96
C LEU A 94 26.13 -29.73 -1.12
N ARG A 95 26.80 -30.85 -0.80
CA ARG A 95 28.05 -30.81 -0.01
C ARG A 95 29.23 -30.14 -0.73
N HIS A 96 29.14 -29.83 -2.03
CA HIS A 96 30.25 -29.29 -2.87
C HIS A 96 29.81 -28.20 -3.87
N ILE A 97 28.72 -27.46 -3.61
CA ILE A 97 28.34 -26.36 -4.51
C ILE A 97 29.19 -25.13 -4.18
N LYS A 98 30.18 -24.85 -5.03
CA LYS A 98 30.85 -23.54 -5.02
C LYS A 98 29.81 -22.44 -5.29
N PRO A 99 29.84 -21.30 -4.58
CA PRO A 99 28.81 -20.26 -4.66
C PRO A 99 28.63 -19.66 -6.07
N LEU A 100 29.64 -19.76 -6.95
CA LEU A 100 29.57 -19.33 -8.35
C LEU A 100 29.39 -20.47 -9.37
N SER A 101 28.99 -21.66 -8.92
CA SER A 101 28.59 -22.75 -9.81
C SER A 101 27.27 -22.42 -10.53
N PRO A 102 27.09 -22.79 -11.80
CA PRO A 102 25.79 -22.69 -12.48
C PRO A 102 24.63 -23.30 -11.69
N ARG A 103 24.90 -24.33 -10.88
CA ARG A 103 23.92 -24.97 -9.99
C ARG A 103 23.53 -24.07 -8.81
N GLY A 104 24.50 -23.34 -8.24
CA GLY A 104 24.26 -22.37 -7.16
C GLY A 104 23.45 -21.17 -7.66
N VAL A 105 23.76 -20.65 -8.85
CA VAL A 105 22.99 -19.57 -9.48
C VAL A 105 21.55 -19.99 -9.75
N LEU A 106 21.33 -21.16 -10.36
CA LEU A 106 19.98 -21.66 -10.64
C LEU A 106 19.16 -21.88 -9.35
N PHE A 107 19.81 -22.35 -8.30
CA PHE A 107 19.19 -22.52 -6.98
C PHE A 107 18.75 -21.18 -6.37
N THR A 108 19.64 -20.19 -6.35
CA THR A 108 19.33 -18.84 -5.85
C THR A 108 18.20 -18.19 -6.64
N LEU A 109 18.23 -18.27 -7.97
CA LEU A 109 17.15 -17.77 -8.83
C LEU A 109 15.82 -18.48 -8.55
N GLY A 110 15.86 -19.80 -8.35
CA GLY A 110 14.67 -20.58 -7.98
C GLY A 110 14.03 -20.08 -6.68
N ILE A 111 14.83 -19.76 -5.66
CA ILE A 111 14.33 -19.20 -4.40
C ILE A 111 13.70 -17.82 -4.63
N VAL A 112 14.36 -16.93 -5.37
CA VAL A 112 13.83 -15.58 -5.66
C VAL A 112 12.50 -15.66 -6.40
N VAL A 113 12.40 -16.52 -7.42
CA VAL A 113 11.15 -16.74 -8.16
C VAL A 113 10.05 -17.32 -7.26
N ALA A 114 10.38 -18.27 -6.39
CA ALA A 114 9.41 -18.85 -5.46
C ALA A 114 8.88 -17.81 -4.45
N ILE A 115 9.77 -16.97 -3.91
CA ILE A 115 9.39 -15.86 -3.00
C ILE A 115 8.53 -14.83 -3.75
N ALA A 116 8.91 -14.45 -4.97
CA ALA A 116 8.13 -13.52 -5.80
C ALA A 116 6.73 -14.08 -6.12
N ALA A 117 6.62 -15.37 -6.43
CA ALA A 117 5.35 -16.04 -6.66
C ALA A 117 4.48 -16.08 -5.40
N LEU A 118 5.08 -16.29 -4.22
CA LEU A 118 4.38 -16.26 -2.93
C LEU A 118 3.78 -14.87 -2.65
N HIS A 119 4.56 -13.80 -2.82
CA HIS A 119 4.05 -12.43 -2.71
C HIS A 119 2.98 -12.14 -3.77
N GLY A 120 3.16 -12.65 -4.99
CA GLY A 120 2.15 -12.60 -6.04
C GLY A 120 0.83 -13.19 -5.57
N ALA A 121 0.83 -14.37 -4.95
CA ALA A 121 -0.39 -14.99 -4.44
C ALA A 121 -1.12 -14.13 -3.39
N GLU A 122 -0.37 -13.43 -2.53
CA GLU A 122 -0.92 -12.53 -1.51
C GLU A 122 -1.51 -11.25 -2.13
N ILE A 123 -0.83 -10.68 -3.12
CA ILE A 123 -1.34 -9.56 -3.95
C ILE A 123 -2.63 -9.98 -4.66
N TRP A 124 -2.66 -11.17 -5.26
CA TRP A 124 -3.87 -11.69 -5.90
C TRP A 124 -5.01 -11.88 -4.90
N ALA A 125 -4.72 -12.34 -3.67
CA ALA A 125 -5.73 -12.48 -2.64
C ALA A 125 -6.40 -11.13 -2.31
N PHE A 126 -5.62 -10.06 -2.13
CA PHE A 126 -6.17 -8.72 -1.94
C PHE A 126 -6.94 -8.21 -3.16
N ALA A 127 -6.37 -8.34 -4.36
CA ALA A 127 -7.01 -7.93 -5.61
C ALA A 127 -8.40 -8.57 -5.79
N LEU A 128 -8.52 -9.86 -5.49
CA LEU A 128 -9.80 -10.57 -5.56
C LEU A 128 -10.80 -10.08 -4.52
N VAL A 129 -10.35 -9.74 -3.31
CA VAL A 129 -11.23 -9.14 -2.29
C VAL A 129 -11.67 -7.73 -2.68
N TYR A 130 -10.77 -6.89 -3.21
CA TYR A 130 -11.14 -5.56 -3.73
C TYR A 130 -12.21 -5.65 -4.81
N LEU A 131 -12.09 -6.63 -5.72
CA LEU A 131 -13.08 -6.87 -6.76
C LEU A 131 -14.41 -7.38 -6.18
N ALA A 132 -14.37 -8.32 -5.24
CA ALA A 132 -15.55 -8.94 -4.64
C ALA A 132 -16.40 -7.97 -3.83
N VAL A 133 -15.77 -7.05 -3.09
CA VAL A 133 -16.48 -6.03 -2.29
C VAL A 133 -16.80 -4.77 -3.09
N GLY A 134 -16.40 -4.71 -4.36
CA GLY A 134 -16.60 -3.54 -5.22
C GLY A 134 -15.77 -2.32 -4.82
N ALA A 135 -14.65 -2.53 -4.09
CA ALA A 135 -13.75 -1.45 -3.65
C ALA A 135 -13.02 -0.80 -4.83
N VAL A 136 -12.68 -1.60 -5.84
CA VAL A 136 -12.02 -1.17 -7.08
C VAL A 136 -12.75 -1.78 -8.28
N LYS A 137 -12.95 -0.99 -9.34
CA LYS A 137 -13.73 -1.41 -10.51
C LYS A 137 -12.86 -2.10 -11.55
N GLY A 138 -13.04 -3.40 -11.72
CA GLY A 138 -12.37 -4.22 -12.73
C GLY A 138 -11.13 -4.95 -12.20
N LEU A 139 -10.77 -6.04 -12.87
CA LEU A 139 -9.68 -6.91 -12.42
C LEU A 139 -8.31 -6.23 -12.51
N GLU A 140 -7.97 -5.66 -13.67
CA GLU A 140 -6.69 -4.99 -13.89
C GLU A 140 -6.46 -3.83 -12.89
N PRO A 141 -7.41 -2.90 -12.68
CA PRO A 141 -7.25 -1.86 -11.66
C PRO A 141 -7.15 -2.40 -10.24
N SER A 142 -7.86 -3.48 -9.90
CA SER A 142 -7.79 -4.10 -8.57
C SER A 142 -6.42 -4.73 -8.31
N LEU A 143 -5.87 -5.43 -9.31
CA LEU A 143 -4.54 -6.03 -9.24
C LEU A 143 -3.46 -4.95 -9.21
N TYR A 144 -3.59 -3.90 -10.01
CA TYR A 144 -2.70 -2.75 -10.00
C TYR A 144 -2.70 -2.05 -8.64
N PHE A 145 -3.89 -1.71 -8.10
CA PHE A 145 -4.04 -1.09 -6.78
C PHE A 145 -3.42 -1.95 -5.66
N SER A 146 -3.71 -3.25 -5.66
CA SER A 146 -3.12 -4.19 -4.70
C SER A 146 -1.60 -4.23 -4.80
N THR A 147 -1.07 -4.31 -6.02
CA THR A 147 0.39 -4.34 -6.25
C THR A 147 1.07 -3.09 -5.71
N ILE A 148 0.58 -1.89 -6.05
CA ILE A 148 1.19 -0.64 -5.59
C ILE A 148 0.98 -0.39 -4.08
N SER A 149 -0.11 -0.90 -3.50
CA SER A 149 -0.38 -0.83 -2.07
C SER A 149 0.56 -1.76 -1.30
N TYR A 150 0.60 -3.04 -1.68
CA TYR A 150 1.44 -4.08 -1.07
C TYR A 150 2.93 -3.74 -1.15
N SER A 151 3.40 -3.24 -2.31
CA SER A 151 4.79 -2.82 -2.50
C SER A 151 5.09 -1.42 -1.96
N THR A 152 4.08 -0.69 -1.47
CA THR A 152 4.17 0.68 -0.93
C THR A 152 4.60 1.77 -1.92
N VAL A 153 4.43 1.50 -3.22
CA VAL A 153 4.64 2.48 -4.29
C VAL A 153 3.61 3.61 -4.23
N GLY A 154 2.32 3.28 -4.06
CA GLY A 154 1.26 4.25 -3.76
C GLY A 154 1.01 5.36 -4.80
N TYR A 155 1.04 5.04 -6.10
CA TYR A 155 0.65 6.01 -7.14
C TYR A 155 -0.79 6.52 -6.98
N SER A 156 -1.03 7.76 -7.44
CA SER A 156 -2.32 8.45 -7.29
C SER A 156 -3.31 8.18 -8.42
N ASP A 157 -2.94 7.36 -9.41
CA ASP A 157 -3.78 7.01 -10.56
C ASP A 157 -4.76 5.86 -10.26
N ALA A 158 -4.44 5.01 -9.29
CA ALA A 158 -5.35 3.99 -8.78
C ALA A 158 -6.23 4.51 -7.62
N HIS A 159 -7.53 4.31 -7.74
CA HIS A 159 -8.50 4.79 -6.74
C HIS A 159 -9.25 3.63 -6.11
N ILE A 160 -9.37 3.67 -4.78
CA ILE A 160 -10.20 2.78 -3.97
C ILE A 160 -11.39 3.56 -3.40
N ALA A 161 -12.53 2.89 -3.25
CA ALA A 161 -13.69 3.47 -2.57
C ALA A 161 -13.33 3.93 -1.14
N MET A 162 -13.90 5.06 -0.73
CA MET A 162 -13.65 5.64 0.61
C MET A 162 -13.97 4.66 1.74
N ASP A 163 -15.02 3.85 1.54
CA ASP A 163 -15.47 2.81 2.48
C ASP A 163 -14.60 1.54 2.46
N TRP A 164 -13.46 1.55 1.77
CA TRP A 164 -12.48 0.45 1.75
C TRP A 164 -11.03 0.94 1.86
N ARG A 165 -10.82 2.25 2.03
CA ARG A 165 -9.47 2.84 2.01
C ARG A 165 -8.60 2.38 3.18
N LEU A 166 -9.20 1.99 4.31
CA LEU A 166 -8.46 1.42 5.43
C LEU A 166 -7.81 0.08 5.05
N MET A 167 -8.45 -0.73 4.21
CA MET A 167 -7.93 -2.02 3.77
C MET A 167 -6.63 -1.87 2.98
N GLY A 168 -6.54 -0.88 2.09
CA GLY A 168 -5.30 -0.55 1.37
C GLY A 168 -4.16 -0.15 2.31
N ALA A 169 -4.45 0.58 3.39
CA ALA A 169 -3.43 0.93 4.38
C ALA A 169 -2.91 -0.30 5.15
N PHE A 170 -3.80 -1.24 5.50
CA PHE A 170 -3.41 -2.51 6.11
C PHE A 170 -2.56 -3.37 5.17
N GLU A 171 -2.95 -3.44 3.89
CA GLU A 171 -2.18 -4.13 2.84
C GLU A 171 -0.75 -3.58 2.74
N SER A 172 -0.57 -2.26 2.76
CA SER A 172 0.77 -1.66 2.73
C SER A 172 1.64 -2.03 3.93
N ILE A 173 1.09 -1.98 5.14
CA ILE A 173 1.83 -2.35 6.37
C ILE A 173 2.21 -3.84 6.30
N LEU A 174 1.26 -4.69 5.93
CA LEU A 174 1.46 -6.12 5.80
C LEU A 174 2.52 -6.45 4.74
N GLY A 175 2.46 -5.81 3.57
CA GLY A 175 3.42 -6.01 2.49
C GLY A 175 4.86 -5.72 2.94
N ILE A 176 5.09 -4.61 3.64
CA ILE A 176 6.41 -4.31 4.23
C ILE A 176 6.87 -5.43 5.17
N ILE A 177 6.00 -5.88 6.06
CA ILE A 177 6.33 -6.92 7.05
C ILE A 177 6.71 -8.23 6.35
N LEU A 178 5.91 -8.68 5.37
CA LEU A 178 6.13 -9.95 4.68
C LEU A 178 7.34 -9.89 3.74
N LEU A 179 7.57 -8.77 3.05
CA LEU A 179 8.79 -8.56 2.25
C LEU A 179 10.05 -8.59 3.13
N GLY A 180 9.99 -7.96 4.31
CA GLY A 180 11.06 -8.02 5.31
C GLY A 180 11.32 -9.44 5.81
N TRP A 181 10.26 -10.19 6.11
CA TRP A 181 10.36 -11.59 6.53
C TRP A 181 10.99 -12.44 5.42
N SER A 182 10.54 -12.31 4.18
CA SER A 182 11.09 -13.02 3.03
C SER A 182 12.56 -12.71 2.76
N THR A 183 12.97 -11.44 2.93
CA THR A 183 14.38 -11.05 2.81
C THR A 183 15.25 -11.74 3.88
N SER A 184 14.79 -11.76 5.14
CA SER A 184 15.50 -12.46 6.22
C SER A 184 15.59 -13.97 5.97
N PHE A 185 14.54 -14.56 5.41
CA PHE A 185 14.50 -15.97 5.02
C PHE A 185 15.49 -16.26 3.90
N PHE A 186 15.52 -15.41 2.86
CA PHE A 186 16.43 -15.53 1.72
C PHE A 186 17.90 -15.51 2.18
N PHE A 187 18.30 -14.55 3.01
CA PHE A 187 19.66 -14.50 3.54
C PHE A 187 20.02 -15.72 4.39
N ARG A 188 19.07 -16.22 5.20
CA ARG A 188 19.25 -17.49 5.94
C ARG A 188 19.48 -18.68 5.01
N MET A 189 18.89 -18.69 3.82
CA MET A 189 19.12 -19.76 2.84
C MET A 189 20.47 -19.60 2.13
N LEU A 190 20.85 -18.37 1.75
CA LEU A 190 22.16 -18.11 1.16
C LEU A 190 23.32 -18.49 2.08
N GLY A 191 23.24 -18.15 3.37
CA GLY A 191 24.28 -18.50 4.34
C GLY A 191 24.49 -20.01 4.55
N ARG A 192 23.55 -20.86 4.11
CA ARG A 192 23.75 -22.33 4.10
C ARG A 192 24.60 -22.81 2.93
N ILE A 193 24.73 -22.00 1.88
CA ILE A 193 25.52 -22.30 0.68
C ILE A 193 26.97 -21.79 0.87
N ASP A 194 27.14 -20.67 1.57
CA ASP A 194 28.44 -20.01 1.77
C ASP A 194 29.27 -20.57 2.93
N ALA A 195 28.76 -21.53 3.71
CA ALA A 195 29.46 -22.10 4.86
C ALA A 195 30.56 -23.10 4.44
N HIS A 196 31.63 -22.61 3.82
CA HIS A 196 32.94 -23.25 3.67
C HIS A 196 34.07 -22.22 3.68
#